data_AF-W4VLI3-F1
#
_entry.id   AF-W4VLI3-F1
#
_cell.length_a   1.000
_cell.length_b   1.000
_cell.length_c   1.000
_cell.angle_alpha   90.00
_cell.angle_beta   90.00
_cell.angle_gamma   90.00
#
_symmetry.space_group_name_H-M   'P 1'
#
loop_
_entity.id
_entity.type
_entity.pdbx_description
1 polymer ?
#
loop_
_entity_poly.entity_id
_entity_poly.type
_entity_poly.pdbx_seq_one_letter_code
_entity_poly.pdbx_strand_id
1 'polypeptide(L)' 'MAIQQVYLLKYAEATGALVEIGFLSNEKEKELLKSTSYQKKMAASIYEGILKYATIQVDNP' A
#
# COMPACT_ATOMS: atom_id res chain seq x y z
N MET A 1 -16.33 1.80 -7.11
CA MET A 1 -16.47 3.27 -7.17
C MET A 1 -15.65 3.87 -6.03
N ALA A 2 -14.47 4.42 -6.32
CA ALA A 2 -13.60 5.24 -5.43
C ALA A 2 -12.32 5.64 -6.19
N ILE A 3 -11.67 4.65 -6.84
CA ILE A 3 -10.38 4.83 -7.56
C ILE A 3 -10.45 5.84 -8.71
N GLN A 4 -11.57 5.97 -9.42
CA GLN A 4 -11.69 6.89 -10.57
C GLN A 4 -11.55 8.38 -10.20
N GLN A 5 -11.68 8.75 -8.92
CA GLN A 5 -11.52 10.14 -8.46
C GLN A 5 -10.07 10.47 -8.06
N VAL A 6 -9.19 9.47 -7.91
CA VAL A 6 -7.80 9.71 -7.54
C VAL A 6 -7.01 10.08 -8.79
N TYR A 7 -6.78 11.38 -9.00
CA TYR A 7 -6.09 11.93 -10.17
C TYR A 7 -4.80 11.17 -10.49
N LEU A 8 -3.95 10.93 -9.49
CA LEU A 8 -2.68 10.24 -9.70
C LEU A 8 -2.85 8.83 -10.28
N LEU A 9 -3.80 8.04 -9.77
CA LEU A 9 -4.08 6.70 -10.29
C LEU A 9 -4.76 6.72 -11.66
N LYS A 10 -5.51 7.78 -11.97
CA LYS A 10 -6.18 7.96 -13.27
C LYS A 10 -5.20 8.22 -14.41
N TYR A 11 -4.10 8.91 -14.12
CA TYR A 11 -3.11 9.32 -15.12
C TYR A 11 -1.78 8.56 -15.03
N ALA A 12 -1.64 7.62 -14.10
CA ALA A 12 -0.46 6.77 -14.02
C ALA A 12 -0.41 5.80 -15.22
N GLU A 13 0.68 5.83 -15.98
CA GLU A 13 0.94 4.89 -17.06
C GLU A 13 1.49 3.55 -16.55
N ALA A 14 2.21 3.59 -15.42
CA ALA A 14 2.71 2.41 -14.74
C ALA A 14 1.62 1.79 -13.84
N THR A 15 1.71 0.48 -13.58
CA THR A 15 0.84 -0.19 -12.60
C THR A 15 0.97 0.47 -11.23
N GLY A 16 -0.14 0.96 -10.69
CA GLY A 16 -0.18 1.70 -9.42
C GLY A 16 -1.32 1.25 -8.52
N ALA A 17 -1.11 1.41 -7.22
CA ALA A 17 -2.12 1.23 -6.19
C ALA A 17 -2.00 2.35 -5.14
N LEU A 18 -3.13 2.78 -4.59
CA LEU A 18 -3.17 3.64 -3.42
C LEU A 18 -3.49 2.78 -2.20
N VAL A 19 -2.65 2.86 -1.17
CA VAL A 19 -2.81 2.08 0.06
C VAL A 19 -3.06 3.03 1.22
N GLU A 20 -4.24 2.94 1.83
CA GLU A 20 -4.55 3.63 3.08
C GLU A 20 -4.12 2.74 4.25
N ILE A 21 -3.11 3.18 5.01
CA ILE A 21 -2.44 2.37 6.04
C ILE A 21 -3.01 2.57 7.46
N GLY A 22 -3.99 3.46 7.61
CA GLY A 22 -4.68 3.78 8.86
C GLY A 22 -5.33 5.17 8.84
N PHE A 23 -6.10 5.48 9.88
CA PHE A 23 -6.84 6.73 10.05
C PHE A 23 -6.18 7.65 11.08
N LEU A 24 -5.79 8.86 10.66
CA LEU A 24 -5.23 9.86 11.58
C LEU A 24 -6.26 10.45 12.56
N SER A 25 -7.55 10.38 12.23
CA SER A 25 -8.63 10.80 13.12
C SER A 25 -8.87 9.84 14.28
N ASN A 26 -8.38 8.60 14.16
CA ASN A 26 -8.39 7.63 15.25
C ASN A 26 -7.09 7.80 16.05
N GLU A 27 -7.20 8.24 17.31
CA GLU A 27 -6.03 8.51 18.14
C GLU A 27 -5.11 7.29 18.32
N LYS A 28 -5.69 6.10 18.47
CA LYS A 28 -4.92 4.86 18.63
C LYS A 28 -4.14 4.52 17.37
N GLU A 29 -4.75 4.63 16.20
CA GLU A 29 -4.07 4.38 14.93
C GLU A 29 -3.02 5.45 14.63
N LYS A 30 -3.31 6.72 14.93
CA LYS A 30 -2.35 7.81 14.83
C LYS A 30 -1.09 7.54 15.64
N GLU A 31 -1.22 7.09 16.89
CA GLU A 31 -0.05 6.77 17.71
C GLU A 31 0.73 5.54 17.18
N LEU A 32 0.03 4.53 16.66
CA LEU A 32 0.70 3.42 15.97
C LEU A 32 1.49 3.90 14.74
N LEU A 33 0.91 4.77 13.92
CA LEU A 33 1.55 5.31 12.71
C LEU A 33 2.82 6.13 13.01
N LYS A 34 2.97 6.66 14.24
CA LYS A 34 4.20 7.34 14.69
C LYS A 34 5.31 6.37 15.11
N SER A 35 4.96 5.11 15.43
CA SER A 35 5.92 4.13 15.92
C SER A 35 6.78 3.57 14.79
N THR A 36 8.10 3.63 14.95
CA THR A 36 9.06 3.03 13.99
C THR A 36 8.84 1.53 13.82
N SER A 37 8.45 0.79 14.86
CA SER A 37 8.20 -0.65 14.74
C SER A 37 6.97 -0.95 13.88
N TYR A 38 5.92 -0.15 14.03
CA TYR A 38 4.70 -0.27 13.24
C TYR A 38 4.92 0.14 11.78
N GLN A 39 5.65 1.23 11.55
CA GLN A 39 6.05 1.65 10.20
C GLN A 39 6.88 0.57 9.48
N LYS A 40 7.84 -0.06 10.16
CA LYS A 40 8.62 -1.19 9.61
C LYS A 40 7.73 -2.38 9.26
N LYS A 41 6.77 -2.72 10.14
CA LYS A 41 5.80 -3.78 9.86
C LYS A 41 4.96 -3.47 8.62
N MET A 42 4.45 -2.24 8.51
CA MET A 42 3.67 -1.80 7.35
C MET A 42 4.49 -1.85 6.06
N ALA A 43 5.73 -1.34 6.09
CA ALA A 43 6.64 -1.37 4.95
C ALA A 43 6.93 -2.81 4.50
N ALA A 44 7.16 -3.74 5.43
CA ALA A 44 7.37 -5.15 5.12
C ALA A 44 6.14 -5.77 4.43
N SER A 45 4.93 -5.49 4.94
CA SER A 45 3.69 -5.99 4.33
C SER A 45 3.45 -5.42 2.93
N ILE A 46 3.75 -4.14 2.69
CA ILE A 46 3.66 -3.54 1.34
C ILE A 46 4.70 -4.17 0.41
N TYR A 47 5.94 -4.35 0.89
CA TYR A 47 7.01 -5.02 0.14
C TYR A 47 6.63 -6.44 -0.27
N GLU A 48 6.10 -7.24 0.65
CA GLU A 48 5.63 -8.60 0.35
C GLU A 48 4.52 -8.61 -0.71
N GLY A 49 3.58 -7.66 -0.64
CA GLY A 49 2.54 -7.49 -1.64
C GLY A 49 3.09 -7.18 -3.05
N ILE A 50 4.07 -6.27 -3.13
CA ILE A 50 4.75 -5.92 -4.39
C ILE A 50 5.51 -7.13 -4.92
N LEU A 51 6.29 -7.81 -4.06
CA LEU A 51 7.06 -8.98 -4.45
C LEU A 51 6.15 -10.07 -5.01
N LYS A 52 5.05 -10.39 -4.31
CA LYS A 52 4.07 -11.35 -4.77
C LYS A 52 3.49 -10.97 -6.14
N TYR A 53 3.12 -9.71 -6.34
CA TYR A 53 2.63 -9.24 -7.63
C TYR A 53 3.67 -9.42 -8.75
N ALA A 54 4.92 -9.07 -8.48
CA ALA A 54 6.01 -9.18 -9.44
C ALA A 54 6.39 -10.65 -9.75
N THR A 55 6.27 -11.56 -8.79
CA THR A 55 6.64 -12.97 -8.96
C THR A 55 5.52 -13.85 -9.49
N ILE A 56 4.25 -13.41 -9.46
CA ILE A 56 3.11 -14.16 -10.02
C ILE A 56 3.29 -14.45 -11.54
N GLN A 57 4.15 -13.73 -12.25
CA GLN A 57 4.47 -14.00 -13.66
C GLN A 57 5.61 -15.01 -13.88
N VAL A 58 6.30 -15.48 -12.84
CA VAL A 58 7.48 -16.37 -12.97
C VAL A 58 7.10 -17.86 -12.96
N ASP A 59 5.88 -18.20 -12.54
CA ASP A 59 5.35 -19.57 -12.61
C ASP A 59 4.35 -19.71 -13.76
N ASN A 60 4.88 -19.79 -14.98
CA ASN A 60 4.16 -20.34 -16.13
C ASN A 60 5.03 -21.45 -16.73
N PRO A 61 4.61 -22.74 -16.70
CA PRO A 61 5.32 -23.80 -17.42
C PRO A 61 5.30 -23.57 -18.94
#